data_AF-H2QWT1-F1
#
_entry.id   AF-H2QWT1-F1
#
_cell.length_a   1.000
_cell.length_b   1.000
_cell.length_c   1.000
_cell.angle_alpha   90.00
_cell.angle_beta   90.00
_cell.angle_gamma   90.00
#
_symmetry.space_group_name_H-M   'P 1'
#
loop_
_entity.id
_entity.type
_entity.pdbx_description
1 polymer ?
#
loop_
_entity_poly.entity_id
_entity_poly.type
_entity_poly.pdbx_seq_one_letter_code
_entity_poly.pdbx_strand_id
1 'polypeptide(L)'
;MRTALLLLAALAVATGPALTLRCHVCTSSSNCKHSVVCPASSRFCKTMNTVEPLRGNLVKKDCAESCTPSYTLQGQVSSGTSSTECCQEDLCNEKLHNSAPTRTALAHSALSLGLALSLLAVILAPSL
;
A
#
# COMPACT_ATOMS: atom_id res chain seq x y z
N MET A 1 -40.11 -3.11 0.74
CA MET A 1 -39.19 -4.18 1.20
C MET A 1 -37.98 -4.37 0.28
N ARG A 2 -38.17 -4.53 -1.04
CA ARG A 2 -37.06 -4.66 -2.01
C ARG A 2 -36.09 -3.47 -2.06
N THR A 3 -36.61 -2.24 -2.03
CA THR A 3 -35.80 -1.01 -2.06
C THR A 3 -34.90 -0.87 -0.83
N ALA A 4 -35.41 -1.22 0.36
CA ALA A 4 -34.64 -1.21 1.60
C ALA A 4 -33.48 -2.23 1.56
N LEU A 5 -33.72 -3.43 1.02
CA LEU A 5 -32.68 -4.45 0.83
C LEU A 5 -31.59 -4.01 -0.16
N LEU A 6 -31.97 -3.36 -1.26
CA LEU A 6 -31.02 -2.84 -2.25
C LEU A 6 -30.17 -1.70 -1.69
N LEU A 7 -30.76 -0.81 -0.88
CA LEU A 7 -30.02 0.23 -0.15
C LEU A 7 -29.03 -0.38 0.84
N LEU A 8 -29.45 -1.38 1.63
CA LEU A 8 -28.56 -2.09 2.56
C LEU A 8 -27.38 -2.76 1.85
N ALA A 9 -27.63 -3.39 0.69
CA ALA A 9 -26.57 -4.00 -0.12
C ALA A 9 -25.60 -2.94 -0.69
N ALA A 10 -26.11 -1.80 -1.16
CA ALA A 10 -25.28 -0.70 -1.67
C ALA A 10 -24.41 -0.07 -0.56
N LEU A 11 -24.96 0.11 0.66
CA LEU A 11 -24.19 0.59 1.80
C LEU A 11 -23.11 -0.42 2.22
N ALA A 12 -23.41 -1.72 2.23
CA ALA A 12 -22.42 -2.75 2.58
C ALA A 12 -21.24 -2.80 1.59
N VAL A 13 -21.47 -2.53 0.31
CA VAL A 13 -20.41 -2.42 -0.71
C VAL A 13 -19.62 -1.12 -0.57
N ALA A 14 -20.28 -0.03 -0.17
CA ALA A 14 -19.62 1.25 0.10
C ALA A 14 -18.74 1.19 1.37
N THR A 15 -19.14 0.42 2.37
CA THR A 15 -18.31 0.09 3.53
C THR A 15 -17.37 -1.06 3.16
N GLY A 16 -16.32 -0.73 2.41
CA GLY A 16 -15.24 -1.69 2.12
C GLY A 16 -14.75 -2.36 3.41
N PRO A 17 -14.27 -3.61 3.34
CA PRO A 17 -13.78 -4.31 4.52
C PRO A 17 -12.71 -3.46 5.20
N ALA A 18 -12.79 -3.35 6.53
CA ALA A 18 -11.73 -2.75 7.35
C ALA A 18 -10.53 -3.70 7.35
N LEU A 19 -9.88 -3.83 6.19
CA LEU A 19 -8.70 -4.66 6.03
C LEU A 19 -7.56 -3.97 6.78
N THR A 20 -7.10 -4.63 7.82
CA THR A 20 -5.87 -4.28 8.52
C THR A 20 -4.71 -4.63 7.61
N LEU A 21 -3.93 -3.61 7.23
CA LEU A 21 -2.76 -3.76 6.37
C LEU A 21 -1.82 -4.84 6.92
N ARG A 22 -1.33 -5.74 6.06
CA ARG A 22 -0.24 -6.67 6.40
C ARG A 22 1.06 -6.17 5.79
N CYS A 23 2.13 -6.17 6.57
CA CYS A 23 3.46 -5.77 6.08
C CYS A 23 4.51 -6.79 6.52
N HIS A 24 5.68 -6.75 5.88
CA HIS A 24 6.87 -7.35 6.46
C HIS A 24 7.49 -6.42 7.51
N VAL A 25 7.81 -6.94 8.70
CA VAL A 25 8.42 -6.18 9.81
C VAL A 25 9.64 -6.92 10.32
N CYS A 26 10.82 -6.31 10.17
CA CYS A 26 12.10 -6.94 10.50
C CYS A 26 13.26 -5.94 10.45
N THR A 27 14.41 -6.33 11.00
CA THR A 27 15.69 -5.63 10.88
C THR A 27 16.77 -6.65 10.54
N SER A 28 17.47 -6.47 9.42
CA SER A 28 18.46 -7.42 8.90
C SER A 28 19.50 -6.72 8.04
N SER A 29 20.64 -7.35 7.78
CA SER A 29 21.64 -6.85 6.82
C SER A 29 21.25 -7.07 5.35
N SER A 30 20.17 -7.82 5.11
CA SER A 30 19.69 -8.21 3.78
C SER A 30 18.16 -8.16 3.70
N ASN A 31 17.58 -8.49 2.54
CA ASN A 31 16.13 -8.54 2.39
C ASN A 31 15.52 -9.52 3.40
N CYS A 32 14.71 -9.02 4.32
CA CYS A 32 14.00 -9.84 5.30
C CYS A 32 12.49 -9.87 5.02
N LYS A 33 11.88 -11.02 5.32
CA LYS A 33 10.45 -11.28 5.11
C LYS A 33 9.85 -11.87 6.38
N HIS A 34 9.11 -11.05 7.13
CA HIS A 34 8.39 -11.49 8.31
C HIS A 34 7.02 -10.81 8.35
N SER A 35 6.00 -11.50 7.85
CA SER A 35 4.66 -10.94 7.70
C SER A 35 3.97 -10.78 9.05
N VAL A 36 3.43 -9.60 9.31
CA VAL A 36 2.59 -9.31 10.48
C VAL A 36 1.34 -8.53 10.06
N VAL A 37 0.31 -8.58 10.89
CA VAL A 37 -0.85 -7.69 10.80
C VAL A 37 -0.48 -6.37 11.47
N CYS A 38 -0.61 -5.25 10.77
CA CYS A 38 -0.29 -3.93 11.29
C CYS A 38 -1.41 -3.40 12.22
N PRO A 39 -1.08 -2.47 13.13
CA PRO A 39 -2.09 -1.71 13.88
C PRO A 39 -3.10 -1.03 12.95
N ALA A 40 -4.34 -0.88 13.39
CA ALA A 40 -5.40 -0.26 12.58
C ALA A 40 -5.12 1.20 12.18
N SER A 41 -4.24 1.89 12.90
CA SER A 41 -3.78 3.25 12.58
C SER A 41 -2.72 3.28 11.48
N SER A 42 -2.02 2.17 11.24
CA SER A 42 -1.00 2.09 10.21
C SER A 42 -1.62 2.10 8.81
N ARG A 43 -1.08 2.97 7.95
CA ARG A 43 -1.54 3.14 6.57
C ARG A 43 -0.48 2.73 5.55
N PHE A 44 0.77 2.54 5.98
CA PHE A 44 1.90 2.29 5.10
C PHE A 44 2.75 1.11 5.59
N CYS A 45 3.22 0.30 4.65
CA CYS A 45 4.43 -0.49 4.83
C CYS A 45 5.64 0.38 4.47
N LYS A 46 6.59 0.47 5.39
CA LYS A 46 7.81 1.24 5.23
C LYS A 46 9.01 0.31 5.11
N THR A 47 9.93 0.65 4.22
CA THR A 47 11.26 0.01 4.09
C THR A 47 12.31 1.10 4.14
N MET A 48 13.27 0.98 5.06
CA MET A 48 14.41 1.86 5.18
C MET A 48 15.68 1.06 4.91
N ASN A 49 16.46 1.51 3.94
CA ASN A 49 17.73 0.92 3.56
C ASN A 49 18.84 1.90 3.87
N THR A 50 19.74 1.52 4.79
CA THR A 50 20.91 2.31 5.14
C THR A 50 22.14 1.59 4.61
N VAL A 51 22.99 2.30 3.87
CA VAL A 51 24.29 1.80 3.42
C VAL A 51 25.38 2.52 4.21
N GLU A 52 26.15 1.74 4.96
CA GLU A 52 27.28 2.24 5.75
C GLU A 52 28.57 1.51 5.32
N PRO A 53 29.60 2.22 4.80
CA PRO A 53 30.77 1.59 4.19
C PRO A 53 31.54 0.62 5.09
N LEU A 54 31.46 0.79 6.42
CA LEU A 54 32.22 0.01 7.40
C LEU A 54 31.36 -0.94 8.26
N ARG A 55 30.06 -0.66 8.38
CA ARG A 55 29.13 -1.45 9.23
C ARG A 55 28.22 -2.37 8.42
N GLY A 56 28.28 -2.29 7.10
CA GLY A 56 27.42 -3.04 6.20
C GLY A 56 26.06 -2.38 6.05
N ASN A 57 25.26 -2.97 5.16
CA ASN A 57 23.92 -2.47 4.87
C ASN A 57 22.95 -2.89 5.98
N LEU A 58 21.94 -2.06 6.22
CA LEU A 58 20.84 -2.33 7.14
C LEU A 58 19.51 -2.12 6.42
N VAL A 59 18.67 -3.14 6.45
CA VAL A 59 17.29 -3.11 6.00
C VAL A 59 16.40 -3.14 7.23
N LYS A 60 15.58 -2.11 7.40
CA LYS A 60 14.52 -2.06 8.40
C LYS A 60 13.18 -1.97 7.70
N LYS A 61 12.26 -2.85 8.05
CA LYS A 61 10.87 -2.82 7.58
C LYS A 61 9.92 -2.70 8.76
N ASP A 62 8.92 -1.83 8.64
CA ASP A 62 7.95 -1.55 9.69
C ASP A 62 6.57 -1.12 9.13
N CYS A 63 5.55 -1.22 9.98
CA CYS A 63 4.25 -0.59 9.75
C CYS A 63 4.32 0.87 10.21
N ALA A 64 3.74 1.80 9.45
CA ALA A 64 3.75 3.21 9.79
C ALA A 64 2.40 3.89 9.55
N GLU A 65 2.04 4.83 10.43
CA GLU A 65 0.85 5.68 10.26
C GLU A 65 1.08 6.72 9.16
N SER A 66 2.29 7.27 9.09
CA SER A 66 2.75 8.20 8.06
C SER A 66 4.10 7.76 7.52
N CYS A 67 4.34 8.01 6.24
CA CYS A 67 5.59 7.63 5.60
C CYS A 67 5.95 8.63 4.50
N THR A 68 7.13 9.22 4.62
CA THR A 68 7.69 10.13 3.61
C THR A 68 8.81 9.39 2.87
N PRO A 69 8.64 9.12 1.57
CA PRO A 69 9.69 8.48 0.79
C PRO A 69 10.91 9.41 0.68
N SER A 70 12.09 8.83 0.75
CA SER A 70 13.36 9.54 0.61
C SER A 70 14.26 8.75 -0.32
N TYR A 71 14.79 9.42 -1.35
CA TYR A 71 15.65 8.81 -2.35
C TYR A 71 17.04 9.39 -2.24
N THR A 72 18.03 8.51 -2.24
CA THR A 72 19.44 8.89 -2.22
C THR A 72 19.85 9.26 -3.64
N LEU A 73 20.13 10.53 -3.88
CA LEU A 73 20.68 11.00 -5.16
C LEU A 73 22.07 10.36 -5.33
N GLN A 74 22.29 9.66 -6.46
CA GLN A 74 23.60 9.15 -6.82
C GLN A 74 24.59 10.31 -6.91
N GLY A 75 25.65 10.30 -6.10
CA GLY A 75 26.75 11.28 -6.22
C GLY A 75 27.57 11.56 -4.97
N GLN A 76 27.06 11.26 -3.77
CA GLN A 76 27.81 11.53 -2.53
C GLN A 76 27.74 10.32 -1.58
N VAL A 77 28.68 9.38 -1.76
CA VAL A 77 28.91 8.26 -0.85
C VAL A 77 29.78 8.71 0.34
N SER A 78 29.41 9.84 0.96
CA SER A 78 30.05 10.32 2.18
C SER A 78 29.09 10.07 3.34
N SER A 79 29.41 9.05 4.13
CA SER A 79 28.83 8.72 5.44
C SER A 79 27.32 8.45 5.46
N GLY A 80 26.92 7.20 5.67
CA GLY A 80 25.53 6.82 5.97
C GLY A 80 24.47 7.32 4.99
N THR A 81 24.40 6.70 3.81
CA THR A 81 23.34 7.00 2.84
C THR A 81 22.10 6.16 3.17
N SER A 82 20.94 6.78 3.41
CA SER A 82 19.70 6.07 3.74
C SER A 82 18.56 6.43 2.79
N SER A 83 17.89 5.42 2.23
CA SER A 83 16.65 5.59 1.48
C SER A 83 15.45 5.08 2.27
N THR A 84 14.27 5.63 1.99
CA THR A 84 12.99 5.21 2.55
C THR A 84 11.97 5.02 1.44
N GLU A 85 11.33 3.86 1.42
CA GLU A 85 10.26 3.49 0.50
C GLU A 85 8.97 3.25 1.29
N CYS A 86 7.85 3.68 0.72
CA CYS A 86 6.53 3.66 1.33
C CYS A 86 5.52 3.07 0.34
N CYS A 87 4.68 2.14 0.79
CA CYS A 87 3.59 1.57 -0.02
C CYS A 87 2.38 1.22 0.87
N GLN A 88 1.19 1.05 0.28
CA GLN A 88 -0.09 0.95 1.02
C GLN A 88 -0.87 -0.34 0.74
N GLU A 89 -0.26 -1.29 0.03
CA GLU A 89 -0.88 -2.58 -0.29
C GLU A 89 -0.36 -3.69 0.62
N ASP A 90 -1.14 -4.75 0.81
CA ASP A 90 -0.73 -5.88 1.63
C ASP A 90 0.58 -6.49 1.12
N LEU A 91 1.55 -6.61 2.03
CA LEU A 91 2.87 -7.20 1.82
C LEU A 91 3.69 -6.52 0.72
N CYS A 92 3.33 -5.29 0.32
CA CYS A 92 3.98 -4.57 -0.78
C CYS A 92 5.49 -4.33 -0.57
N ASN A 93 5.95 -4.38 0.69
CA ASN A 93 7.35 -4.27 1.04
C ASN A 93 8.12 -5.60 1.03
N GLU A 94 7.69 -6.61 0.25
CA GLU A 94 8.37 -7.89 0.12
C GLU A 94 9.78 -7.77 -0.51
N LYS A 95 9.90 -6.93 -1.54
CA LYS A 95 11.14 -6.72 -2.29
C LYS A 95 11.84 -5.45 -1.80
N LEU A 96 13.17 -5.48 -1.84
CA LEU A 96 13.96 -4.25 -1.82
C LEU A 96 13.86 -3.64 -3.21
N HIS A 97 13.31 -2.42 -3.32
CA HIS A 97 13.56 -1.65 -4.52
C HIS A 97 14.85 -0.85 -4.28
N ASN A 98 15.70 -0.84 -5.30
CA ASN A 98 16.68 0.21 -5.45
C ASN A 98 15.94 1.33 -6.19
N SER A 99 16.25 2.58 -5.87
CA SER A 99 15.56 3.82 -6.29
C SER A 99 15.43 4.09 -7.81
N ALA A 100 15.51 3.09 -8.68
CA ALA A 100 15.14 3.22 -10.08
C ALA A 100 13.60 3.41 -10.16
N PRO A 101 13.12 4.53 -10.73
CA PRO A 101 11.69 4.81 -10.78
C PRO A 101 10.99 3.83 -11.73
N THR A 102 10.30 2.84 -11.17
CA THR A 102 9.33 2.03 -11.92
C THR A 102 7.99 2.76 -11.92
N ARG A 103 7.66 3.38 -13.05
CA ARG A 103 6.31 3.92 -13.31
C ARG A 103 5.34 2.74 -13.47
N THR A 104 4.70 2.31 -12.39
CA THR A 104 3.52 1.43 -12.48
C THR A 104 2.27 2.30 -12.56
N ALA A 105 1.73 2.42 -13.76
CA ALA A 105 0.45 3.07 -14.01
C ALA A 105 -0.69 2.21 -13.40
N LEU A 106 -1.41 2.78 -12.45
CA LEU A 106 -2.63 2.20 -11.87
C LEU A 106 -3.73 2.13 -12.93
N ALA A 107 -4.04 0.92 -13.42
CA ALA A 107 -5.16 0.64 -14.32
C ALA A 107 -6.44 0.18 -13.57
N HIS A 108 -6.61 0.54 -12.30
CA HIS A 108 -7.72 0.05 -11.46
C HIS A 108 -8.97 0.94 -11.45
N SER A 109 -8.93 2.13 -12.04
CA SER A 109 -10.04 3.10 -11.98
C SER A 109 -11.17 2.82 -12.98
N ALA A 110 -10.91 2.08 -14.07
CA ALA A 110 -11.91 1.87 -15.13
C ALA A 110 -13.03 0.88 -14.77
N LEU A 111 -12.77 -0.12 -13.91
CA LEU A 111 -13.76 -1.14 -13.55
C LEU A 111 -14.83 -0.61 -12.57
N SER A 112 -14.47 0.37 -11.73
CA SER A 112 -15.36 0.89 -10.69
C SER A 112 -16.51 1.74 -11.24
N LEU A 113 -16.27 2.47 -12.33
CA LEU A 113 -17.26 3.38 -12.92
C LEU A 113 -18.37 2.60 -13.65
N GLY A 114 -18.01 1.51 -14.34
CA GLY A 114 -18.97 0.69 -15.08
C GLY A 114 -20.04 0.05 -14.19
N LEU A 115 -19.63 -0.48 -13.03
CA LEU A 115 -20.55 -1.09 -12.05
C LEU A 115 -21.52 -0.07 -11.44
N ALA A 116 -21.07 1.15 -11.19
CA ALA A 116 -21.92 2.21 -10.62
C ALA A 116 -23.03 2.66 -11.59
N LEU A 117 -22.71 2.82 -12.89
CA LEU A 117 -23.69 3.22 -13.90
C LEU A 117 -24.74 2.12 -14.18
N SER A 118 -24.33 0.85 -14.22
CA SER A 118 -25.27 -0.26 -14.41
C SER A 118 -26.24 -0.40 -13.24
N LEU A 119 -25.78 -0.19 -12.00
CA LEU A 119 -26.65 -0.28 -10.82
C LEU A 119 -27.65 0.88 -10.76
N LEU A 120 -27.25 2.10 -11.17
CA LEU A 120 -28.17 3.24 -11.29
C LEU A 120 -29.30 2.97 -12.29
N ALA A 121 -29.01 2.33 -13.43
CA ALA A 121 -30.01 2.02 -14.45
C ALA A 121 -31.06 1.03 -13.94
N VAL A 122 -30.68 0.05 -13.11
CA VAL A 122 -31.60 -0.92 -12.50
C VAL A 122 -32.49 -0.28 -11.43
N ILE A 123 -31.98 0.74 -10.72
CA ILE A 123 -32.75 1.47 -9.69
C ILE A 123 -33.73 2.47 -10.33
N LEU A 124 -33.36 3.10 -11.45
CA LEU A 124 -34.16 4.10 -12.15
C LEU A 124 -35.10 3.56 -13.24
N ALA A 125 -35.06 2.26 -13.53
CA ALA A 125 -36.02 1.62 -14.44
C ALA A 125 -37.16 0.96 -13.64
N PRO A 126 -38.23 1.69 -13.27
CA PRO A 126 -39.45 1.05 -12.86
C PRO A 126 -40.06 0.40 -14.10
N SER A 127 -39.95 -0.93 -14.22
CA SER A 127 -40.84 -1.78 -15.02
C SER A 127 -41.14 -1.30 -16.45
N LEU A 128 -40.41 -1.86 -17.43
CA LEU A 128 -40.99 -2.20 -18.73
C LEU A 128 -41.28 -3.70 -18.76
#